data_AF-A0A520BBX4-F1
#
_entry.id   AF-A0A520BBX4-F1
#
_cell.length_a   1.000
_cell.length_b   1.000
_cell.length_c   1.000
_cell.angle_alpha   90.00
_cell.angle_beta   90.00
_cell.angle_gamma   90.00
#
_symmetry.space_group_name_H-M   'P 1'
#
loop_
_entity.id
_entity.type
_entity.pdbx_description
1 polymer ?
#
loop_
_entity_poly.entity_id
_entity_poly.type
_entity_poly.pdbx_seq_one_letter_code
_entity_poly.pdbx_strand_id
1 'polypeptide(L)'
;MNTIAKHILKAVLIESIGAVLLASAFYALFFSFAETMEFSKILWFPILAGFFAMCFAGIVIGNSFSQNFKFKVWHGVAIIFVLLIIAIVIGVIATLFIPNWDSFDIIQGAISVILIFLSFGGLPTLLTGIWLGYRLKNKF
;
A
#
# COMPACT_ATOMS: atom_id res chain seq x y z
N MET A 1 21.49 -1.62 -4.72
CA MET A 1 20.17 -0.96 -4.86
C MET A 1 20.36 0.48 -5.29
N ASN A 2 19.76 0.87 -6.42
CA ASN A 2 19.89 2.22 -6.98
C ASN A 2 19.22 3.27 -6.05
N THR A 3 19.65 4.52 -6.16
CA THR A 3 19.11 5.64 -5.38
C THR A 3 17.63 5.88 -5.66
N ILE A 4 17.15 5.62 -6.89
CA ILE A 4 15.73 5.69 -7.24
C ILE A 4 14.93 4.65 -6.42
N ALA A 5 15.35 3.38 -6.42
CA ALA A 5 14.74 2.31 -5.62
C ALA A 5 14.72 2.65 -4.12
N LYS A 6 15.77 3.29 -3.58
CA LYS A 6 15.78 3.78 -2.19
C LYS A 6 14.68 4.82 -1.92
N HIS A 7 14.41 5.73 -2.85
CA HIS A 7 13.34 6.74 -2.67
C HIS A 7 11.95 6.12 -2.82
N ILE A 8 11.78 5.16 -3.74
CA ILE A 8 10.54 4.40 -3.89
C ILE A 8 10.23 3.62 -2.61
N LEU A 9 11.21 2.90 -2.04
CA LEU A 9 11.01 2.19 -0.76
C LEU A 9 10.64 3.13 0.40
N LYS A 10 11.26 4.31 0.47
CA LYS A 10 10.87 5.32 1.47
C LYS A 10 9.42 5.78 1.27
N ALA A 11 9.01 5.97 0.03
CA ALA A 11 7.64 6.32 -0.29
C ALA A 11 6.67 5.18 0.10
N VAL A 12 6.99 3.92 -0.21
CA VAL A 12 6.20 2.75 0.22
C VAL A 12 6.05 2.69 1.74
N LEU A 13 7.11 2.96 2.50
CA LEU A 13 7.06 3.02 3.97
C LEU A 13 6.15 4.14 4.47
N ILE A 14 6.29 5.36 3.93
CA ILE A 14 5.43 6.50 4.29
C ILE A 14 3.97 6.18 3.99
N GLU A 15 3.70 5.62 2.81
CA GLU A 15 2.37 5.21 2.38
C GLU A 15 1.74 4.20 3.32
N SER A 16 2.50 3.14 3.64
CA SER A 16 1.99 2.04 4.46
C SER A 16 1.70 2.50 5.89
N ILE A 17 2.58 3.30 6.49
CA ILE A 17 2.36 3.87 7.81
C ILE A 17 1.16 4.83 7.79
N GLY A 18 1.08 5.71 6.79
CA GLY A 18 -0.02 6.65 6.62
C GLY A 18 -1.37 5.94 6.48
N ALA A 19 -1.43 4.91 5.64
CA ALA A 19 -2.62 4.10 5.42
C ALA A 19 -3.05 3.35 6.70
N VAL A 20 -2.11 2.74 7.44
CA VAL A 20 -2.43 2.03 8.70
C VAL A 20 -2.93 3.00 9.78
N LEU A 21 -2.28 4.16 9.93
CA LEU A 21 -2.71 5.18 10.90
C LEU A 21 -4.10 5.72 10.56
N LEU A 22 -4.34 6.03 9.29
CA LEU A 22 -5.63 6.53 8.83
C LEU A 22 -6.72 5.47 9.02
N ALA A 23 -6.48 4.23 8.59
CA ALA A 23 -7.42 3.13 8.78
C ALA A 23 -7.74 2.90 10.26
N SER A 24 -6.72 2.89 11.13
CA SER A 24 -6.90 2.71 12.58
C SER A 24 -7.70 3.86 13.21
N ALA A 25 -7.42 5.11 12.82
CA ALA A 25 -8.14 6.27 13.32
C ALA A 25 -9.61 6.26 12.90
N PHE A 26 -9.90 5.93 11.64
CA PHE A 26 -11.27 5.78 11.17
C PHE A 26 -11.98 4.64 11.87
N TYR A 27 -11.37 3.45 11.95
CA TYR A 27 -12.01 2.31 12.59
C TYR A 27 -12.33 2.57 14.07
N ALA A 28 -11.41 3.21 14.81
CA ALA A 28 -11.63 3.60 16.20
C ALA A 28 -12.72 4.67 16.41
N LEU A 29 -13.02 5.49 15.38
CA LEU A 29 -14.10 6.48 15.43
C LEU A 29 -15.48 5.88 15.20
N PHE A 30 -15.58 4.77 14.45
CA PHE A 30 -16.85 4.18 14.04
C PHE A 30 -17.18 2.85 14.75
N PHE A 31 -16.19 2.16 15.32
CA PHE A 31 -16.34 0.84 15.94
C PHE A 31 -15.76 0.79 17.35
N SER A 32 -16.13 -0.24 18.10
CA SER A 32 -15.57 -0.48 19.43
C SER A 32 -14.10 -0.93 19.36
N PHE A 33 -13.37 -0.74 20.47
CA PHE A 33 -11.98 -1.20 20.57
C PHE A 33 -11.84 -2.73 20.38
N ALA A 34 -12.83 -3.50 20.84
CA ALA A 34 -12.85 -4.96 20.70
C ALA A 34 -12.97 -5.38 19.22
N GLU A 35 -13.90 -4.79 18.47
CA GLU A 35 -14.08 -5.04 17.03
C GLU A 35 -12.83 -4.63 16.24
N THR A 36 -12.21 -3.50 16.62
CA THR A 36 -10.97 -3.01 16.00
C THR A 36 -9.81 -4.00 16.16
N MET A 37 -9.66 -4.59 17.35
CA MET A 37 -8.62 -5.58 17.63
C MET A 37 -8.84 -6.89 16.86
N GLU A 38 -10.08 -7.36 16.76
CA GLU A 38 -10.42 -8.59 16.04
C GLU A 38 -10.20 -8.43 14.54
N PHE A 39 -10.64 -7.32 13.97
CA PHE A 39 -10.40 -6.96 12.57
C PHE A 39 -8.90 -6.90 12.24
N SER A 40 -8.09 -6.28 13.11
CA SER A 40 -6.64 -6.19 12.95
C SER A 40 -5.95 -7.57 13.00
N LYS A 41 -6.44 -8.50 13.84
CA LYS A 41 -5.91 -9.87 13.94
C LYS A 41 -6.19 -10.73 12.71
N ILE A 42 -7.21 -10.42 11.92
CA ILE A 42 -7.51 -11.15 10.69
C ILE A 42 -6.70 -10.56 9.53
N LEU A 43 -6.58 -9.23 9.47
CA LEU A 43 -6.01 -8.55 8.32
C LEU A 43 -4.50 -8.33 8.37
N TRP A 44 -3.82 -8.52 9.50
CA TRP A 44 -2.37 -8.29 9.58
C TRP A 44 -1.58 -9.11 8.55
N PHE A 45 -1.97 -10.37 8.31
CA PHE A 45 -1.27 -11.24 7.36
C PHE A 45 -1.44 -10.77 5.91
N PRO A 46 -2.67 -10.52 5.41
CA PRO A 46 -2.89 -9.87 4.11
C PRO A 46 -2.17 -8.54 3.92
N ILE A 47 -2.21 -7.66 4.94
CA ILE A 47 -1.54 -6.36 4.91
C ILE A 47 -0.02 -6.55 4.78
N LEU A 48 0.55 -7.48 5.54
CA LEU A 48 1.98 -7.76 5.52
C LEU A 48 2.42 -8.34 4.16
N ALA A 49 1.63 -9.25 3.58
CA ALA A 49 1.88 -9.80 2.26
C ALA A 49 1.86 -8.71 1.16
N GLY A 50 0.85 -7.84 1.18
CA GLY A 50 0.76 -6.70 0.27
C GLY A 50 1.93 -5.72 0.43
N PHE A 51 2.33 -5.43 1.67
CA PHE A 51 3.48 -4.57 1.97
C PHE A 51 4.79 -5.13 1.41
N PHE A 52 5.06 -6.42 1.63
CA PHE A 52 6.27 -7.05 1.09
C PHE A 52 6.26 -7.09 -0.45
N ALA A 53 5.10 -7.33 -1.06
CA ALA A 53 4.95 -7.27 -2.50
C ALA A 53 5.24 -5.87 -3.06
N MET A 54 4.74 -4.81 -2.42
CA MET A 54 5.08 -3.42 -2.79
C MET A 54 6.58 -3.14 -2.66
N CYS A 55 7.21 -3.59 -1.57
CA CYS A 55 8.64 -3.39 -1.38
C CYS A 55 9.44 -4.06 -2.49
N PHE A 56 9.12 -5.32 -2.79
CA PHE A 56 9.78 -6.08 -3.85
C PHE A 56 9.56 -5.44 -5.23
N ALA A 57 8.32 -5.16 -5.60
CA ALA A 57 7.98 -4.50 -6.87
C ALA A 57 8.63 -3.11 -6.98
N GLY A 58 8.68 -2.34 -5.88
CA GLY A 58 9.31 -1.03 -5.84
C GLY A 58 10.83 -1.08 -6.08
N ILE A 59 11.50 -2.13 -5.58
CA ILE A 59 12.92 -2.38 -5.87
C ILE A 59 13.10 -2.70 -7.36
N VAL A 60 12.27 -3.57 -7.92
CA VAL A 60 12.32 -3.94 -9.34
C VAL A 60 12.14 -2.70 -10.22
N ILE A 61 11.04 -1.96 -10.05
CA ILE A 61 10.74 -0.72 -10.78
C ILE A 61 11.89 0.29 -10.64
N GLY A 62 12.35 0.53 -9.41
CA GLY A 62 13.40 1.52 -9.16
C GLY A 62 14.77 1.17 -9.71
N ASN A 63 15.07 -0.13 -9.87
CA ASN A 63 16.31 -0.58 -10.52
C ASN A 63 16.19 -0.62 -12.05
N SER A 64 14.98 -0.66 -12.61
CA SER A 64 14.75 -0.61 -14.06
C SER A 64 14.96 0.79 -14.67
N PHE A 65 14.88 1.85 -13.87
CA PHE A 65 15.13 3.21 -14.36
C PHE A 65 16.63 3.56 -14.38
N SER A 66 17.06 4.18 -15.49
CA SER A 66 18.36 4.83 -15.57
C SER A 66 18.43 6.04 -14.63
N GLN A 67 19.62 6.30 -14.08
CA GLN A 67 19.85 7.51 -13.25
C GLN A 67 19.72 8.81 -14.04
N ASN A 68 19.79 8.77 -15.38
CA ASN A 68 19.62 9.94 -16.25
C ASN A 68 18.18 10.12 -16.77
N PHE A 69 17.22 9.36 -16.23
CA PHE A 69 15.83 9.47 -16.63
C PHE A 69 15.24 10.79 -16.14
N LYS A 70 14.66 11.58 -17.04
CA LYS A 70 14.03 12.88 -16.72
C LYS A 70 12.68 12.67 -16.04
N PHE A 71 12.67 12.59 -14.72
CA PHE A 71 11.44 12.39 -13.97
C PHE A 71 10.53 13.62 -14.00
N LYS A 72 9.23 13.37 -14.17
CA LYS A 72 8.15 14.36 -13.95
C LYS A 72 7.36 13.95 -12.71
N VAL A 73 6.73 14.91 -12.02
CA VAL A 73 6.00 14.66 -10.76
C VAL A 73 4.96 13.54 -10.91
N TRP A 74 4.24 13.50 -12.03
CA TRP A 74 3.23 12.47 -12.28
C TRP A 74 3.79 11.04 -12.33
N HIS A 75 5.09 10.85 -12.63
CA HIS A 75 5.71 9.51 -12.58
C HIS A 75 5.73 8.98 -11.14
N GLY A 76 5.97 9.83 -10.14
CA GLY A 76 5.92 9.43 -8.74
C GLY A 76 4.53 8.96 -8.33
N VAL A 77 3.49 9.69 -8.76
CA VAL A 77 2.09 9.30 -8.57
C VAL A 77 1.79 7.97 -9.22
N ALA A 78 2.16 7.81 -10.50
CA ALA A 78 1.94 6.56 -11.24
C ALA A 78 2.64 5.36 -10.59
N ILE A 79 3.89 5.52 -10.13
CA ILE A 79 4.64 4.44 -9.47
C ILE A 79 3.93 4.00 -8.19
N ILE A 80 3.57 4.92 -7.29
CA ILE A 80 2.90 4.54 -6.04
C ILE A 80 1.52 3.93 -6.31
N PHE A 81 0.78 4.44 -7.29
CA PHE A 81 -0.51 3.88 -7.66
C PHE A 81 -0.41 2.44 -8.19
N VAL A 82 0.57 2.16 -9.05
CA VAL A 82 0.84 0.79 -9.52
C VAL A 82 1.23 -0.13 -8.37
N LEU A 83 2.08 0.35 -7.46
CA LEU A 83 2.47 -0.42 -6.28
C LEU A 83 1.27 -0.71 -5.36
N LEU A 84 0.38 0.26 -5.16
CA LEU A 84 -0.85 0.07 -4.39
C LEU A 84 -1.73 -1.04 -5.01
N ILE A 85 -1.91 -1.04 -6.34
CA ILE A 85 -2.67 -2.08 -7.04
C ILE A 85 -2.05 -3.45 -6.78
N ILE A 86 -0.72 -3.58 -6.89
CA ILE A 86 -0.01 -4.83 -6.58
C ILE A 86 -0.26 -5.26 -5.14
N ALA A 87 -0.20 -4.32 -4.18
CA ALA A 87 -0.47 -4.59 -2.77
C ALA A 87 -1.87 -5.16 -2.55
N ILE A 88 -2.88 -4.57 -3.18
CA ILE A 88 -4.28 -4.99 -3.06
C ILE A 88 -4.45 -6.38 -3.66
N VAL A 89 -3.95 -6.61 -4.87
CA VAL A 89 -4.05 -7.92 -5.53
C VAL A 89 -3.39 -9.02 -4.69
N ILE A 90 -2.17 -8.80 -4.22
CA ILE A 90 -1.46 -9.78 -3.39
C ILE A 90 -2.11 -9.92 -2.01
N GLY A 91 -2.58 -8.85 -1.40
CA GLY A 91 -3.29 -8.89 -0.12
C GLY A 91 -4.59 -9.70 -0.21
N VAL A 92 -5.39 -9.51 -1.26
CA VAL A 92 -6.60 -10.30 -1.53
C VAL A 92 -6.27 -11.76 -1.84
N ILE A 93 -5.16 -12.04 -2.54
CA ILE A 93 -4.73 -13.43 -2.73
C ILE A 93 -4.31 -14.04 -1.39
N ALA A 94 -3.60 -13.28 -0.55
CA ALA A 94 -3.13 -13.74 0.75
C ALA A 94 -4.27 -14.09 1.71
N THR A 95 -5.44 -13.45 1.59
CA THR A 95 -6.60 -13.81 2.42
C THR A 95 -7.10 -15.23 2.16
N LEU A 96 -6.93 -15.76 0.93
CA LEU A 96 -7.32 -17.13 0.58
C LEU A 96 -6.53 -18.21 1.35
N PHE A 97 -5.39 -17.84 1.96
CA PHE A 97 -4.54 -18.74 2.72
C PHE A 97 -4.80 -18.70 4.24
N ILE A 98 -5.78 -17.92 4.70
CA ILE A 98 -6.15 -17.86 6.12
C ILE A 98 -6.95 -19.12 6.48
N PRO A 99 -6.58 -19.86 7.56
CA PRO A 99 -7.35 -21.01 8.01
C PRO A 99 -8.79 -20.62 8.38
N ASN A 100 -9.77 -21.44 8.01
CA ASN A 100 -11.22 -21.20 8.21
C ASN A 100 -11.80 -19.99 7.44
N TRP A 101 -11.14 -19.53 6.36
CA TRP A 101 -11.66 -18.46 5.49
C TRP A 101 -13.07 -18.74 4.94
N ASP A 102 -13.45 -20.01 4.76
CA ASP A 102 -14.77 -20.44 4.28
C ASP A 102 -15.93 -20.06 5.23
N SER A 103 -15.63 -19.68 6.48
CA SER A 103 -16.63 -19.23 7.47
C SER A 103 -16.89 -17.71 7.44
N PHE A 104 -16.04 -16.95 6.75
CA PHE A 104 -16.21 -15.52 6.52
C PHE A 104 -16.84 -15.31 5.14
N ASP A 105 -17.85 -14.45 5.04
CA ASP A 105 -18.50 -14.15 3.77
C ASP A 105 -17.49 -13.49 2.81
N ILE A 106 -16.89 -14.32 1.93
CA ILE A 106 -15.67 -14.04 1.16
C ILE A 106 -15.81 -12.75 0.35
N ILE A 107 -17.00 -12.51 -0.17
CA ILE A 107 -17.34 -11.36 -0.99
C ILE A 107 -17.35 -10.09 -0.12
N GLN A 108 -17.93 -10.15 1.08
CA GLN A 108 -18.04 -9.00 1.97
C GLN A 108 -16.69 -8.64 2.60
N GLY A 109 -15.87 -9.64 2.97
CA GLY A 109 -14.52 -9.43 3.49
C GLY A 109 -13.58 -8.83 2.45
N ALA A 110 -13.56 -9.37 1.23
CA ALA A 110 -12.76 -8.85 0.13
C ALA A 110 -13.21 -7.45 -0.31
N ILE A 111 -14.52 -7.20 -0.42
CA ILE A 111 -15.08 -5.88 -0.73
C ILE A 111 -14.73 -4.87 0.37
N SER A 112 -14.77 -5.26 1.65
CA SER A 112 -14.40 -4.37 2.75
C SER A 112 -12.91 -4.03 2.73
N VAL A 113 -12.04 -5.00 2.46
CA VAL A 113 -10.59 -4.76 2.30
C VAL A 113 -10.35 -3.84 1.10
N ILE A 114 -10.94 -4.13 -0.05
CA ILE A 114 -10.82 -3.31 -1.26
C ILE A 114 -11.36 -1.89 -1.01
N LEU A 115 -12.51 -1.73 -0.35
CA LEU A 115 -13.10 -0.43 -0.02
C LEU A 115 -12.26 0.34 0.99
N ILE A 116 -11.66 -0.31 1.98
CA ILE A 116 -10.78 0.36 2.94
C ILE A 116 -9.50 0.81 2.24
N PHE A 117 -8.91 -0.02 1.38
CA PHE A 117 -7.73 0.35 0.61
C PHE A 117 -8.00 1.44 -0.44
N LEU A 118 -9.15 1.41 -1.12
CA LEU A 118 -9.53 2.46 -2.10
C LEU A 118 -9.97 3.76 -1.43
N SER A 119 -10.81 3.68 -0.40
CA SER A 119 -11.37 4.87 0.27
C SER A 119 -10.35 5.58 1.14
N PHE A 120 -9.44 4.85 1.81
CA PHE A 120 -8.44 5.44 2.71
C PHE A 120 -7.03 5.49 2.12
N GLY A 121 -6.69 4.64 1.15
CA GLY A 121 -5.38 4.65 0.51
C GLY A 121 -5.23 5.72 -0.58
N GLY A 122 -6.32 6.18 -1.20
CA GLY A 122 -6.23 7.10 -2.35
C GLY A 122 -5.56 8.45 -2.03
N LEU A 123 -5.88 9.07 -0.90
CA LEU A 123 -5.30 10.35 -0.49
C LEU A 123 -3.83 10.22 -0.05
N PRO A 124 -3.46 9.29 0.86
CA PRO A 124 -2.06 8.98 1.13
C PRO A 124 -1.28 8.68 -0.15
N THR A 125 -1.81 7.82 -1.02
CA THR A 125 -1.15 7.42 -2.27
C THR A 125 -0.87 8.61 -3.18
N LEU A 126 -1.84 9.53 -3.30
CA LEU A 126 -1.66 10.75 -4.09
C LEU A 126 -0.58 11.65 -3.48
N LEU A 127 -0.64 11.92 -2.18
CA LEU A 127 0.31 12.80 -1.49
C LEU A 127 1.73 12.21 -1.51
N THR A 128 1.86 10.92 -1.19
CA THR A 128 3.11 10.18 -1.23
C THR A 128 3.67 10.10 -2.65
N GLY A 129 2.80 9.91 -3.64
CA GLY A 129 3.14 9.91 -5.06
C GLY A 129 3.67 11.26 -5.55
N ILE A 130 3.01 12.36 -5.18
CA ILE A 130 3.47 13.73 -5.48
C ILE A 130 4.84 13.97 -4.82
N TRP A 131 4.96 13.61 -3.54
CA TRP A 131 6.21 13.74 -2.80
C TRP A 131 7.36 12.96 -3.47
N LEU A 132 7.12 11.70 -3.85
CA LEU A 132 8.09 10.88 -4.58
C LEU A 132 8.46 11.55 -5.91
N GLY A 133 7.47 12.05 -6.65
CA GLY A 133 7.66 12.72 -7.93
C GLY A 133 8.59 13.93 -7.83
N TYR A 134 8.41 14.78 -6.81
CA TYR A 134 9.31 15.90 -6.53
C TYR A 134 10.72 15.44 -6.12
N ARG A 135 10.81 14.39 -5.29
CA ARG A 135 12.11 13.84 -4.86
C ARG A 135 12.91 13.27 -6.02
N LEU A 136 12.25 12.61 -6.97
CA LEU A 136 12.90 12.06 -8.16
C LEU A 136 13.29 13.18 -9.13
N LYS A 137 12.36 14.09 -9.46
CA LYS A 137 12.60 15.22 -10.38
C LYS A 137 13.76 16.13 -9.94
N ASN A 138 13.91 16.38 -8.64
CA ASN A 138 14.95 17.29 -8.15
C ASN A 138 16.33 16.62 -8.04
N LYS A 139 16.42 15.30 -8.20
CA LYS A 139 17.66 14.54 -8.02
C LYS A 139 18.17 13.86 -9.29
N PHE A 140 17.32 13.69 -10.31
CA PHE A 140 17.58 12.96 -11.56
C PHE A 140 16.85 13.64 -12.72
#